data_AF-A0A524R293-F1
#
_entry.id   AF-A0A524R293-F1
#
_cell.length_a   1.000
_cell.length_b   1.000
_cell.length_c   1.000
_cell.angle_alpha   90.00
_cell.angle_beta   90.00
_cell.angle_gamma   90.00
#
_symmetry.space_group_name_H-M   'P 1'
#
loop_
_entity.id
_entity.type
_entity.pdbx_description
1 polymer ?
#
loop_
_entity_poly.entity_id
_entity_poly.type
_entity_poly.pdbx_seq_one_letter_code
_entity_poly.pdbx_strand_id
1 'polypeptide(L)'
;MSINIFVTHSGVFHADDVIAAAIVRRRFPDCAIIRTRDARDLAEAKADPETLLADVGGEFAPEAMVYDHHFKGSPLRPNGRKFSSAGLVWAALEGRLGLAPEVHAYVDARLIAGIDAIDNGESSPLEEGVFTLSHATSGFNPSWMNVRPDHDAAFLRAVDWVTPVLTSVITEG
;
A
#
# COMPACT_ATOMS: atom_id res chain seq x y z
N MET A 1 12.02 -16.69 -1.84
CA MET A 1 11.40 -16.17 -0.60
C MET A 1 9.94 -15.86 -0.87
N SER A 2 9.07 -16.55 -0.14
CA SER A 2 7.63 -16.27 -0.02
C SER A 2 7.41 -15.05 0.88
N ILE A 3 6.30 -14.34 0.71
CA ILE A 3 5.78 -13.39 1.71
C ILE A 3 4.52 -14.06 2.28
N ASN A 4 4.55 -14.35 3.58
CA ASN A 4 3.47 -15.06 4.27
C ASN A 4 2.70 -14.13 5.21
N ILE A 5 3.29 -12.99 5.59
CA ILE A 5 2.65 -11.99 6.44
C ILE A 5 2.88 -10.60 5.83
N PHE A 6 1.81 -9.81 5.76
CA PHE A 6 1.83 -8.40 5.43
C PHE A 6 1.38 -7.60 6.66
N VAL A 7 2.20 -6.65 7.07
CA VAL A 7 1.93 -5.79 8.23
C VAL A 7 1.78 -4.35 7.78
N THR A 8 0.69 -3.70 8.18
CA THR A 8 0.52 -2.25 8.06
C THR A 8 -0.03 -1.67 9.36
N HIS A 9 -0.16 -0.36 9.44
CA HIS A 9 -0.67 0.32 10.62
C HIS A 9 -2.17 0.04 10.86
N SER A 10 -2.61 0.10 12.12
CA SER A 10 -4.03 -0.06 12.51
C SER A 10 -4.85 1.24 12.34
N GLY A 11 -6.14 1.25 12.70
CA GLY A 11 -6.95 2.49 12.73
C GLY A 11 -7.35 3.02 11.34
N VAL A 12 -7.43 4.34 11.16
CA VAL A 12 -7.74 4.95 9.84
C VAL A 12 -6.67 4.55 8.83
N PHE A 13 -7.09 4.19 7.62
CA PHE A 13 -6.22 3.76 6.52
C PHE A 13 -6.45 4.58 5.24
N HIS A 14 -5.45 4.57 4.37
CA HIS A 14 -5.45 5.27 3.08
C HIS A 14 -5.39 4.28 1.91
N ALA A 15 -5.42 4.83 0.69
CA ALA A 15 -5.15 4.00 -0.49
C ALA A 15 -3.73 3.43 -0.50
N ASP A 16 -2.79 4.08 0.18
CA ASP A 16 -1.42 3.57 0.34
C ASP A 16 -1.40 2.17 0.96
N ASP A 17 -1.94 2.05 2.18
CA ASP A 17 -2.07 0.79 2.90
C ASP A 17 -2.78 -0.30 2.08
N VAL A 18 -3.92 0.07 1.49
CA VAL A 18 -4.85 -0.86 0.84
C VAL A 18 -4.26 -1.40 -0.45
N ILE A 19 -3.57 -0.55 -1.22
CA ILE A 19 -2.92 -0.95 -2.47
C ILE A 19 -1.68 -1.77 -2.16
N ALA A 20 -0.87 -1.39 -1.17
CA ALA A 20 0.26 -2.21 -0.72
C ALA A 20 -0.20 -3.64 -0.36
N ALA A 21 -1.27 -3.76 0.43
CA ALA A 21 -1.86 -5.05 0.78
C ALA A 21 -2.41 -5.81 -0.45
N ALA A 22 -3.09 -5.12 -1.37
CA ALA A 22 -3.64 -5.71 -2.58
C ALA A 22 -2.56 -6.25 -3.53
N ILE A 23 -1.43 -5.54 -3.67
CA ILE A 23 -0.27 -5.97 -4.46
C ILE A 23 0.27 -7.29 -3.90
N VAL A 24 0.53 -7.33 -2.58
CA VAL A 24 1.08 -8.51 -1.91
C VAL A 24 0.09 -9.67 -1.99
N ARG A 25 -1.17 -9.48 -1.62
CA ARG A 25 -2.19 -10.54 -1.61
C ARG A 25 -2.49 -11.08 -3.00
N ARG A 26 -2.42 -10.25 -4.05
CA ARG A 26 -2.54 -10.74 -5.43
C ARG A 26 -1.44 -11.75 -5.78
N ARG A 27 -0.20 -11.50 -5.32
CA ARG A 27 0.94 -12.35 -5.64
C ARG A 27 1.11 -13.54 -4.70
N PHE A 28 0.75 -13.34 -3.43
CA PHE A 28 0.85 -14.27 -2.32
C PHE A 28 -0.54 -14.41 -1.68
N PRO A 29 -1.45 -15.21 -2.27
CA PRO A 29 -2.86 -15.25 -1.87
C PRO A 29 -3.09 -15.76 -0.45
N ASP A 30 -2.18 -16.59 0.07
CA ASP A 30 -2.23 -17.14 1.43
C ASP A 30 -1.59 -16.21 2.48
N CYS A 31 -1.15 -15.02 2.08
CA CYS A 31 -0.52 -14.05 2.98
C CYS A 31 -1.54 -13.52 4.00
N ALA A 32 -1.19 -13.64 5.29
CA ALA A 32 -1.96 -13.07 6.38
C ALA A 32 -1.73 -11.56 6.46
N ILE A 33 -2.79 -10.80 6.73
CA ILE A 33 -2.73 -9.36 6.96
C ILE A 33 -2.81 -9.08 8.46
N ILE A 34 -1.82 -8.39 9.01
CA ILE A 34 -1.78 -7.93 10.39
C ILE A 34 -1.79 -6.40 10.40
N ARG A 35 -2.63 -5.81 11.24
CA ARG A 35 -2.74 -4.35 11.40
C ARG A 35 -2.34 -3.96 12.82
N THR A 36 -1.17 -3.32 12.97
CA THR A 36 -0.64 -2.95 14.29
C THR A 36 0.24 -1.71 14.22
N ARG A 37 0.33 -0.98 15.33
CA ARG A 37 1.36 0.05 15.56
C ARG A 37 2.20 -0.26 16.81
N ASP A 38 1.99 -1.43 17.42
CA ASP A 38 2.72 -1.80 18.62
C ASP A 38 4.20 -2.03 18.29
N ALA A 39 5.08 -1.34 19.00
CA ALA A 39 6.51 -1.39 18.70
C ALA A 39 7.12 -2.79 18.88
N ARG A 40 6.54 -3.64 19.75
CA ARG A 40 7.02 -5.01 19.94
C ARG A 40 6.60 -5.89 18.77
N ASP A 41 5.33 -5.83 18.38
CA ASP A 41 4.82 -6.56 17.22
C ASP A 41 5.64 -6.22 15.95
N LEU A 42 5.93 -4.93 15.75
CA LEU A 42 6.71 -4.46 14.61
C LEU A 42 8.16 -4.92 14.64
N ALA A 43 8.78 -4.95 15.83
CA ALA A 43 10.15 -5.45 15.98
C ALA A 43 10.24 -6.96 15.69
N GLU A 44 9.26 -7.74 16.15
CA GLU A 44 9.16 -9.16 15.87
C GLU A 44 8.90 -9.42 14.38
N ALA A 45 7.95 -8.70 13.77
CA ALA A 45 7.65 -8.77 12.35
C ALA A 45 8.86 -8.45 11.47
N LYS A 46 9.62 -7.39 11.81
CA LYS A 46 10.83 -7.00 11.07
C LYS A 46 11.93 -8.07 11.10
N ALA A 47 11.97 -8.90 12.14
CA ALA A 47 12.96 -9.97 12.26
C ALA A 47 12.59 -11.23 11.44
N ASP A 48 11.36 -11.34 10.95
CA ASP A 48 10.90 -12.47 10.15
C ASP A 48 11.15 -12.26 8.65
N PRO A 49 12.00 -13.08 7.99
CA PRO A 49 12.32 -12.95 6.58
C PRO A 49 11.16 -13.23 5.61
N GLU A 50 10.00 -13.68 6.09
CA GLU A 50 8.79 -13.88 5.29
C GLU A 50 7.70 -12.81 5.56
N THR A 51 8.02 -11.78 6.33
CA THR A 51 7.10 -10.70 6.71
C THR A 51 7.45 -9.39 6.00
N LEU A 52 6.47 -8.80 5.30
CA LEU A 52 6.60 -7.49 4.66
C LEU A 52 5.88 -6.43 5.51
N LEU A 53 6.56 -5.32 5.81
CA LEU A 53 5.99 -4.17 6.51
C LEU A 53 5.81 -3.02 5.51
N ALA A 54 4.63 -2.41 5.49
CA ALA A 54 4.34 -1.22 4.69
C ALA A 54 3.61 -0.18 5.55
N ASP A 55 3.91 1.10 5.32
CA ASP A 55 3.36 2.23 6.06
C ASP A 55 3.51 2.15 7.59
N VAL A 56 4.53 1.41 8.01
CA VAL A 56 4.89 1.19 9.40
C VAL A 56 6.35 0.72 9.49
N GLY A 57 7.02 1.04 10.59
CA GLY A 57 8.41 0.65 10.86
C GLY A 57 9.39 1.83 10.87
N GLY A 58 9.01 2.97 10.30
CA GLY A 58 9.76 4.23 10.36
C GLY A 58 11.02 4.27 9.51
N GLU A 59 11.18 3.36 8.55
CA GLU A 59 12.36 3.27 7.68
C GLU A 59 12.06 2.59 6.35
N PHE A 60 13.01 2.72 5.41
CA PHE A 60 13.06 1.92 4.18
C PHE A 60 14.25 0.97 4.25
N ALA A 61 13.97 -0.32 4.43
CA ALA A 61 14.97 -1.38 4.53
C ALA A 61 14.54 -2.58 3.65
N PRO A 62 14.83 -2.55 2.33
CA PRO A 62 14.42 -3.60 1.39
C PRO A 62 14.90 -5.00 1.75
N GLU A 63 16.08 -5.12 2.37
CA GLU A 63 16.68 -6.37 2.81
C GLU A 63 15.88 -7.02 3.95
N ALA A 64 15.15 -6.20 4.73
CA ALA A 64 14.24 -6.64 5.78
C ALA A 64 12.76 -6.48 5.38
N MET A 65 12.48 -6.20 4.10
CA MET A 65 11.14 -5.96 3.56
C MET A 65 10.32 -4.90 4.34
N VAL A 66 10.97 -3.84 4.80
CA VAL A 66 10.32 -2.68 5.45
C VAL A 66 10.22 -1.52 4.45
N TYR A 67 8.99 -1.09 4.19
CA TYR A 67 8.62 -0.11 3.18
C TYR A 67 7.76 1.00 3.80
N ASP A 68 8.31 1.75 4.75
CA ASP A 68 7.70 2.97 5.25
C ASP A 68 8.23 4.19 4.46
N HIS A 69 7.48 5.28 4.46
CA HIS A 69 7.88 6.57 3.88
C HIS A 69 7.80 7.75 4.89
N HIS A 70 7.31 7.50 6.11
CA HIS A 70 7.13 8.49 7.18
C HIS A 70 8.41 8.85 7.93
N PHE A 71 9.50 9.14 7.20
CA PHE A 71 10.75 9.58 7.79
C PHE A 71 11.51 10.57 6.91
N LYS A 72 12.43 11.32 7.51
CA LYS A 72 13.23 12.31 6.78
C LYS A 72 14.19 11.60 5.82
N GLY A 73 14.12 11.97 4.55
CA GLY A 73 14.96 11.37 3.51
C GLY A 73 14.42 10.05 2.98
N SER A 74 13.10 9.82 3.07
CA SER A 74 12.45 8.70 2.40
C SER A 74 12.73 8.71 0.89
N PRO A 75 12.75 7.52 0.24
CA PRO A 75 13.13 7.41 -1.17
C PRO A 75 12.25 8.28 -2.08
N LEU A 76 12.87 8.82 -3.13
CA LEU A 76 12.19 9.59 -4.16
C LEU A 76 12.10 8.79 -5.46
N ARG A 77 11.02 9.02 -6.21
CA ARG A 77 10.86 8.60 -7.59
C ARG A 77 11.93 9.25 -8.48
N PRO A 78 12.21 8.71 -9.69
CA PRO A 78 13.17 9.30 -10.63
C PRO A 78 12.88 10.76 -11.01
N ASN A 79 11.62 11.18 -10.93
CA ASN A 79 11.18 12.56 -11.18
C ASN A 79 11.25 13.47 -9.95
N GLY A 80 11.81 13.01 -8.83
CA GLY A 80 11.98 13.77 -7.59
C GLY A 80 10.75 13.82 -6.67
N ARG A 81 9.62 13.21 -7.08
CA ARG A 81 8.42 13.09 -6.22
C ARG A 81 8.63 12.02 -5.16
N LYS A 82 7.90 12.11 -4.05
CA LYS A 82 7.99 11.10 -2.99
C LYS A 82 7.28 9.81 -3.39
N PHE A 83 7.83 8.69 -2.95
CA PHE A 83 7.08 7.43 -2.89
C PHE A 83 6.14 7.43 -1.67
N SER A 84 5.00 6.76 -1.78
CA SER A 84 4.30 6.21 -0.62
C SER A 84 4.66 4.74 -0.45
N SER A 85 4.16 4.06 0.58
CA SER A 85 4.51 2.67 0.88
C SER A 85 4.08 1.71 -0.23
N ALA A 86 2.91 1.92 -0.84
CA ALA A 86 2.44 1.22 -2.03
C ALA A 86 3.43 1.34 -3.19
N GLY A 87 3.95 2.55 -3.44
CA GLY A 87 4.97 2.78 -4.45
C GLY A 87 6.28 2.06 -4.16
N LEU A 88 6.74 2.07 -2.90
CA LEU A 88 7.93 1.35 -2.47
C LEU A 88 7.76 -0.18 -2.64
N VAL A 89 6.61 -0.72 -2.23
CA VAL A 89 6.27 -2.15 -2.40
C VAL A 89 6.17 -2.52 -3.87
N TRP A 90 5.52 -1.71 -4.70
CA TRP A 90 5.39 -1.93 -6.14
C TRP A 90 6.74 -2.00 -6.85
N ALA A 91 7.65 -1.08 -6.52
CA ALA A 91 9.01 -1.04 -7.06
C ALA A 91 9.84 -2.25 -6.56
N ALA A 92 9.81 -2.53 -5.25
CA ALA A 92 10.62 -3.60 -4.68
C ALA A 92 10.21 -5.01 -5.13
N LEU A 93 8.95 -5.19 -5.53
CA LEU A 93 8.43 -6.48 -5.97
C LEU A 93 8.41 -6.67 -7.50
N GLU A 94 8.85 -5.72 -8.32
CA GLU A 94 8.78 -5.77 -9.80
C GLU A 94 9.09 -7.17 -10.39
N GLY A 95 10.30 -7.69 -10.14
CA GLY A 95 10.72 -9.01 -10.63
C GLY A 95 10.05 -10.22 -9.96
N ARG A 96 9.26 -9.98 -8.92
CA ARG A 96 8.52 -11.00 -8.16
C ARG A 96 7.05 -11.04 -8.49
N LEU A 97 6.47 -10.01 -9.13
CA LEU A 97 5.04 -9.92 -9.43
C LEU A 97 4.61 -10.81 -10.61
N GLY A 98 5.55 -11.28 -11.43
CA GLY A 98 5.25 -12.09 -12.62
C GLY A 98 4.61 -11.28 -13.76
N LEU A 99 4.93 -9.98 -13.83
CA LEU A 99 4.46 -9.06 -14.85
C LEU A 99 5.57 -8.80 -15.87
N ALA A 100 5.20 -8.52 -17.12
CA ALA A 100 6.16 -7.98 -18.08
C ALA A 100 6.58 -6.55 -17.66
N PRO A 101 7.82 -6.11 -17.93
CA PRO A 101 8.29 -4.77 -17.55
C PRO A 101 7.39 -3.65 -18.07
N GLU A 102 6.82 -3.79 -19.26
CA GLU A 102 5.94 -2.81 -19.88
C GLU A 102 4.62 -2.67 -19.11
N VAL A 103 4.07 -3.78 -18.63
CA VAL A 103 2.86 -3.81 -17.79
C VAL A 103 3.16 -3.20 -16.42
N HIS A 104 4.32 -3.51 -15.84
CA HIS A 104 4.74 -2.92 -14.56
C HIS A 104 4.83 -1.39 -14.67
N ALA A 105 5.50 -0.90 -15.71
CA ALA A 105 5.61 0.53 -16.00
C ALA A 105 4.25 1.20 -16.30
N TYR A 106 3.36 0.51 -17.02
CA TYR A 106 2.01 0.99 -17.32
C TYR A 106 1.20 1.24 -16.04
N VAL A 107 1.19 0.26 -15.13
CA VAL A 107 0.46 0.33 -13.86
C VAL A 107 1.11 1.35 -12.93
N ASP A 108 2.45 1.40 -12.88
CA ASP A 108 3.17 2.40 -12.09
C ASP A 108 2.75 3.82 -12.47
N ALA A 109 2.76 4.12 -13.77
CA ALA A 109 2.45 5.45 -14.27
C ALA A 109 0.96 5.84 -14.11
N ARG A 110 0.03 4.89 -14.26
CA ARG A 110 -1.42 5.18 -14.26
C ARG A 110 -2.11 5.05 -12.92
N LEU A 111 -1.58 4.25 -12.02
CA LEU A 111 -2.20 3.96 -10.73
C LEU A 111 -1.30 4.36 -9.57
N ILE A 112 -0.12 3.76 -9.49
CA ILE A 112 0.74 3.86 -8.31
C ILE A 112 1.26 5.30 -8.11
N ALA A 113 1.76 5.94 -9.16
CA ALA A 113 2.25 7.32 -9.08
C ALA A 113 1.17 8.35 -8.67
N GLY A 114 -0.10 8.05 -8.92
CA GLY A 114 -1.22 8.86 -8.45
C GLY A 114 -1.54 8.66 -6.97
N ILE A 115 -1.41 7.43 -6.47
CA ILE A 115 -1.56 7.10 -5.04
C ILE A 115 -0.44 7.77 -4.26
N ASP A 116 0.82 7.59 -4.68
CA ASP A 116 1.98 8.22 -4.05
C ASP A 116 1.83 9.73 -3.93
N ALA A 117 1.31 10.37 -4.99
CA ALA A 117 1.06 11.80 -5.03
C ALA A 117 0.05 12.25 -3.98
N ILE A 118 -1.09 11.56 -3.90
CA ILE A 118 -2.18 11.93 -3.00
C ILE A 118 -1.75 11.74 -1.56
N ASP A 119 -1.12 10.60 -1.27
CA ASP A 119 -0.71 10.23 0.09
C ASP A 119 0.36 11.17 0.66
N ASN A 120 1.31 11.59 -0.18
CA ASN A 120 2.33 12.58 0.19
C ASN A 120 1.83 14.04 0.14
N GLY A 121 0.57 14.30 -0.21
CA GLY A 121 0.04 15.66 -0.40
C GLY A 121 0.66 16.43 -1.57
N GLU A 122 1.22 15.72 -2.55
CA GLU A 122 1.85 16.26 -3.77
C GLU A 122 0.92 16.21 -4.99
N SER A 123 -0.37 15.88 -4.82
CA SER A 123 -1.36 15.92 -5.88
C SER A 123 -1.81 17.35 -6.16
N SER A 124 -1.91 17.72 -7.44
CA SER A 124 -2.59 18.97 -7.82
C SER A 124 -4.07 18.93 -7.40
N PRO A 125 -4.69 20.10 -7.15
CA PRO A 125 -6.13 20.17 -6.94
C PRO A 125 -6.88 19.45 -8.07
N LEU A 126 -7.80 18.59 -7.68
CA LEU A 126 -8.64 17.88 -8.63
C LEU A 126 -9.76 18.80 -9.11
N GLU A 127 -10.18 18.62 -10.36
CA GLU A 127 -11.37 19.30 -10.87
C GLU A 127 -12.61 18.91 -10.06
N GLU A 128 -13.59 19.81 -9.99
CA GLU A 128 -14.83 19.55 -9.26
C GLU A 128 -15.56 18.31 -9.82
N GLY A 129 -15.99 17.42 -8.93
CA GLY A 129 -16.64 16.16 -9.28
C GLY A 129 -15.69 14.99 -9.58
N VAL A 130 -14.36 15.21 -9.63
CA VAL A 130 -13.39 14.12 -9.79
C VAL A 130 -13.28 13.31 -8.50
N PHE A 131 -13.58 12.01 -8.59
CA PHE A 131 -13.52 11.07 -7.48
C PHE A 131 -12.47 9.99 -7.76
N THR A 132 -11.39 9.98 -6.97
CA THR A 132 -10.24 9.09 -7.18
C THR A 132 -10.42 7.76 -6.44
N LEU A 133 -9.57 6.78 -6.76
CA LEU A 133 -9.48 5.56 -5.98
C LEU A 133 -9.18 5.84 -4.51
N SER A 134 -8.33 6.83 -4.21
CA SER A 134 -8.04 7.26 -2.83
C SER A 134 -9.28 7.77 -2.10
N HIS A 135 -10.15 8.54 -2.78
CA HIS A 135 -11.43 8.94 -2.20
C HIS A 135 -12.35 7.73 -1.95
N ALA A 136 -12.44 6.81 -2.91
CA ALA A 136 -13.25 5.60 -2.79
C ALA A 136 -12.80 4.72 -1.62
N THR A 137 -11.49 4.48 -1.51
CA THR A 137 -10.88 3.72 -0.41
C THR A 137 -11.12 4.39 0.94
N SER A 138 -10.96 5.72 1.01
CA SER A 138 -11.23 6.47 2.24
C SER A 138 -12.67 6.31 2.72
N GLY A 139 -13.63 6.17 1.79
CA GLY A 139 -15.04 5.92 2.09
C GLY A 139 -15.35 4.61 2.84
N PHE A 140 -14.39 3.67 2.90
CA PHE A 140 -14.54 2.46 3.72
C PHE A 140 -14.26 2.71 5.20
N ASN A 141 -13.49 3.75 5.55
CA ASN A 141 -13.20 4.06 6.93
C ASN A 141 -14.50 4.33 7.71
N PRO A 142 -14.66 3.77 8.92
CA PRO A 142 -15.77 4.09 9.78
C PRO A 142 -15.93 5.61 9.97
N SER A 143 -17.19 6.08 9.92
CA SER A 143 -17.51 7.47 10.26
C SER A 143 -17.08 7.80 11.68
N TRP A 144 -16.68 9.05 11.92
CA TRP A 144 -16.40 9.59 13.26
C TRP A 144 -17.59 9.49 14.22
N MET A 145 -18.81 9.34 13.71
CA MET A 145 -20.02 9.11 14.52
C MET A 145 -20.19 7.65 14.97
N ASN A 146 -19.38 6.72 14.47
CA ASN A 146 -19.45 5.32 14.87
C ASN A 146 -18.82 5.15 16.26
N VAL A 147 -19.64 4.82 17.25
CA VAL A 147 -19.21 4.63 18.65
C VAL A 147 -18.43 3.33 18.90
N ARG A 148 -18.41 2.41 17.93
CA ARG A 148 -17.64 1.15 17.97
C ARG A 148 -17.08 0.85 16.57
N PRO A 149 -16.10 1.63 16.10
CA PRO A 149 -15.56 1.45 14.77
C PRO A 149 -14.73 0.17 14.69
N ASP A 150 -14.98 -0.62 13.65
CA ASP A 150 -14.13 -1.75 13.28
C ASP A 150 -13.35 -1.38 12.02
N HIS A 151 -12.16 -0.81 12.24
CA HIS A 151 -11.28 -0.36 11.17
C HIS A 151 -10.66 -1.53 10.40
N ASP A 152 -10.46 -2.68 11.05
CA ASP A 152 -9.76 -3.80 10.44
C ASP A 152 -10.70 -4.55 9.49
N ALA A 153 -11.95 -4.78 9.89
CA ALA A 153 -12.97 -5.30 8.98
C ALA A 153 -13.23 -4.33 7.81
N ALA A 154 -13.21 -3.02 8.06
CA ALA A 154 -13.33 -2.01 7.01
C ALA A 154 -12.16 -2.06 6.02
N PHE A 155 -10.93 -2.18 6.54
CA PHE A 155 -9.73 -2.32 5.72
C PHE A 155 -9.81 -3.55 4.82
N LEU A 156 -10.12 -4.72 5.39
CA LEU A 156 -10.20 -5.95 4.60
C LEU A 156 -11.23 -5.85 3.48
N ARG A 157 -12.40 -5.23 3.73
CA ARG A 157 -13.38 -4.95 2.66
C ARG A 157 -12.82 -4.03 1.58
N ALA A 158 -12.03 -3.03 1.95
CA ALA A 158 -11.37 -2.14 0.99
C ALA A 158 -10.33 -2.89 0.16
N VAL A 159 -9.50 -3.74 0.77
CA VAL A 159 -8.53 -4.58 0.04
C VAL A 159 -9.26 -5.54 -0.89
N ASP A 160 -10.33 -6.21 -0.43
CA ASP A 160 -11.15 -7.12 -1.25
C ASP A 160 -11.77 -6.41 -2.45
N TRP A 161 -12.17 -5.15 -2.28
CA TRP A 161 -12.74 -4.34 -3.35
C TRP A 161 -11.69 -3.82 -4.34
N VAL A 162 -10.53 -3.38 -3.86
CA VAL A 162 -9.45 -2.83 -4.71
C VAL A 162 -8.69 -3.93 -5.47
N THR A 163 -8.56 -5.14 -4.92
CA THR A 163 -7.80 -6.24 -5.55
C THR A 163 -8.25 -6.55 -6.99
N PRO A 164 -9.56 -6.69 -7.31
CA PRO A 164 -9.99 -6.87 -8.69
C PRO A 164 -9.76 -5.62 -9.56
N VAL A 165 -9.85 -4.41 -9.01
CA VAL A 165 -9.54 -3.17 -9.75
C VAL A 165 -8.07 -3.16 -10.19
N LEU A 166 -7.13 -3.44 -9.26
CA LEU A 166 -5.71 -3.58 -9.57
C LEU A 166 -5.47 -4.65 -10.66
N THR A 167 -6.18 -5.78 -10.56
CA THR A 167 -6.07 -6.86 -11.55
C THR A 167 -6.55 -6.42 -12.94
N SER A 168 -7.63 -5.64 -13.02
CA SER A 168 -8.11 -5.07 -14.29
C SER A 168 -7.10 -4.11 -14.89
N VAL A 169 -6.53 -3.18 -14.11
CA VAL A 169 -5.52 -2.23 -14.61
C VAL A 169 -4.28 -2.96 -15.12
N ILE A 170 -3.86 -4.04 -14.45
CA ILE A 170 -2.77 -4.91 -14.92
C ILE A 170 -3.13 -5.60 -16.26
N THR A 171 -4.39 -5.99 -16.46
CA THR A 171 -4.84 -6.69 -17.67
C THR A 171 -4.99 -5.74 -18.87
N GLU A 172 -5.18 -4.45 -18.62
CA GLU A 172 -5.25 -3.40 -19.66
C GLU A 172 -3.88 -2.90 -20.14
N GLY A 173 -2.81 -3.17 -19.39
CA GLY A 173 -1.44 -2.81 -19.73
C GLY A 173 -0.78 -3.83 -20.63
#